data_AF-A0A0F9UWD5-F1
#
_entry.id   AF-A0A0F9UWD5-F1
#
_cell.length_a   1.000
_cell.length_b   1.000
_cell.length_c   1.000
_cell.angle_alpha   90.00
_cell.angle_beta   90.00
_cell.angle_gamma   90.00
#
_symmetry.space_group_name_H-M   'P 1'
#
loop_
_entity.id
_entity.type
_entity.pdbx_description
1 polymer ?
#
loop_
_entity_poly.entity_id
_entity_poly.type
_entity_poly.pdbx_seq_one_letter_code
_entity_poly.pdbx_strand_id
1 'polypeptide(L)'
;MEDVESNDPWDNMPAPMPVCDDDRDLVKLTGIPTSYKAKAWAQIQVNDPALAALLKDSEFKAVVEMFQADIFVDAEAAPVLPVYKDLKKLRP
;
A
#
# COMPACT_ATOMS: atom_id res chain seq x y z
N MET A 1 -16.06 14.15 -47.87
CA MET A 1 -16.42 14.65 -46.53
C MET A 1 -15.44 13.97 -45.62
N GLU A 2 -14.46 14.71 -45.12
CA GLU A 2 -13.45 14.18 -44.19
C GLU A 2 -14.02 14.37 -42.79
N ASP A 3 -14.39 13.25 -42.15
CA ASP A 3 -14.78 13.23 -40.75
C ASP A 3 -13.53 13.53 -39.90
N VAL A 4 -13.51 14.73 -39.32
CA VAL A 4 -12.47 15.15 -38.39
C VAL A 4 -12.83 14.53 -37.04
N GLU A 5 -12.29 13.35 -36.73
CA GLU A 5 -12.34 12.78 -35.39
C GLU A 5 -11.69 13.78 -34.43
N SER A 6 -12.53 14.45 -33.63
CA SER A 6 -12.13 15.30 -32.52
C SER A 6 -11.39 14.44 -31.49
N ASN A 7 -10.07 14.38 -31.64
CA ASN A 7 -9.19 13.75 -30.66
C ASN A 7 -8.93 14.78 -29.56
N ASP A 8 -9.90 14.95 -28.66
CA ASP A 8 -9.76 15.85 -27.52
C ASP A 8 -8.60 15.34 -26.62
N PRO A 9 -7.54 16.13 -26.39
CA PRO A 9 -6.36 15.69 -25.63
C PRO A 9 -6.65 15.39 -24.15
N TRP A 10 -7.88 15.61 -23.71
CA TRP A 10 -8.38 15.34 -22.36
C TRP A 10 -8.98 13.93 -22.21
N ASP A 11 -9.29 13.22 -23.31
CA ASP A 11 -9.79 11.83 -23.27
C ASP A 11 -8.71 10.83 -22.81
N ASN A 12 -7.44 11.26 -22.76
CA ASN A 12 -6.31 10.42 -22.35
C ASN A 12 -5.88 10.66 -20.89
N MET A 13 -6.74 11.30 -20.07
CA MET A 13 -6.44 11.51 -18.67
C MET A 13 -6.49 10.16 -17.93
N PRO A 14 -5.42 9.77 -17.19
CA PRO A 14 -5.43 8.51 -16.45
C PRO A 14 -6.64 8.51 -15.51
N ALA A 15 -7.40 7.41 -15.53
CA ALA A 15 -8.59 7.26 -14.71
C ALA A 15 -8.27 7.65 -13.25
N PRO A 16 -9.13 8.44 -12.58
CA PRO A 16 -8.90 8.85 -11.21
C PRO A 16 -8.60 7.61 -10.38
N MET A 17 -7.38 7.58 -9.82
CA MET A 17 -6.93 6.50 -8.97
C MET A 17 -7.95 6.33 -7.83
N PRO A 18 -8.41 5.10 -7.54
CA PRO A 18 -9.33 4.87 -6.45
C PRO A 18 -8.69 5.41 -5.17
N VAL A 19 -9.28 6.48 -4.64
CA VAL A 19 -8.93 7.01 -3.33
C VAL A 19 -9.35 5.94 -2.34
N CYS A 20 -8.41 5.34 -1.62
CA CYS A 20 -8.73 4.43 -0.52
C CYS A 20 -9.66 5.16 0.44
N ASP A 21 -10.90 4.69 0.58
CA ASP A 21 -11.83 5.20 1.59
C ASP A 21 -11.12 5.19 2.96
N ASP A 22 -11.09 6.36 3.61
CA ASP A 22 -10.36 6.67 4.85
C ASP A 22 -10.77 5.82 6.07
N ASP A 23 -11.67 4.84 5.90
CA ASP A 23 -12.18 3.98 6.97
C ASP A 23 -11.43 2.65 7.14
N ARG A 24 -10.44 2.31 6.30
CA ARG A 24 -9.63 1.10 6.52
C ARG A 24 -8.50 1.30 7.51
N ASP A 25 -8.46 0.50 8.56
CA ASP A 25 -7.37 0.53 9.52
C ASP A 25 -6.14 -0.09 8.87
N LEU A 26 -5.25 0.77 8.38
CA LEU A 26 -4.02 0.37 7.69
C LEU A 26 -2.82 0.47 8.63
N VAL A 27 -1.87 -0.44 8.50
CA VAL A 27 -0.58 -0.41 9.18
C VAL A 27 0.56 -0.28 8.16
N LYS A 28 1.59 0.49 8.51
CA LYS A 28 2.75 0.73 7.65
C LYS A 28 3.81 -0.36 7.87
N LEU A 29 4.23 -1.05 6.81
CA LEU A 29 5.23 -2.11 6.86
C LEU A 29 6.67 -1.63 6.64
N THR A 30 6.85 -0.44 6.08
CA THR A 30 8.17 0.18 5.86
C THR A 30 8.61 1.00 7.08
N GLY A 31 9.90 0.96 7.40
CA GLY A 31 10.48 1.73 8.51
C GLY A 31 10.09 1.26 9.92
N ILE A 32 9.53 0.04 10.06
CA ILE A 32 9.19 -0.53 11.37
C ILE A 32 10.48 -0.82 12.17
N PRO A 33 10.52 -0.50 13.49
CA PRO A 33 11.61 -0.91 14.36
C PRO A 33 11.83 -2.43 14.35
N THR A 34 13.08 -2.86 14.41
CA THR A 34 13.46 -4.28 14.33
C THR A 34 12.76 -5.16 15.37
N SER A 35 12.43 -4.60 16.54
CA SER A 35 11.69 -5.27 17.62
C SER A 35 10.26 -5.69 17.24
N TYR A 36 9.61 -4.93 16.36
CA TYR A 36 8.25 -5.21 15.89
C TYR A 36 8.22 -6.01 14.59
N LYS A 37 9.28 -5.91 13.77
CA LYS A 37 9.37 -6.57 12.46
C LYS A 37 9.17 -8.08 12.55
N ALA A 38 9.84 -8.75 13.49
CA ALA A 38 9.71 -10.20 13.64
C ALA A 38 8.31 -10.63 14.08
N LYS A 39 7.68 -9.85 14.98
CA LYS A 39 6.32 -10.12 15.47
C LYS A 39 5.27 -9.87 14.40
N ALA A 40 5.36 -8.74 13.71
CA ALA A 40 4.48 -8.40 12.60
C ALA A 40 4.60 -9.43 11.47
N TRP A 41 5.83 -9.86 11.16
CA TRP A 41 6.05 -10.91 10.16
C TRP A 41 5.38 -12.23 10.53
N ALA A 42 5.54 -12.68 11.78
CA ALA A 42 4.88 -13.90 12.26
C ALA A 42 3.36 -13.80 12.19
N GLN A 43 2.78 -12.62 12.50
CA GLN A 43 1.34 -12.38 12.39
C GLN A 43 0.86 -12.40 10.93
N ILE A 44 1.56 -11.70 10.03
CA ILE A 44 1.21 -11.68 8.60
C ILE A 44 1.23 -13.09 8.02
N GLN A 45 2.23 -13.91 8.37
CA GLN A 45 2.29 -15.30 7.91
C GLN A 45 1.09 -16.16 8.36
N VAL A 46 0.46 -15.84 9.48
CA VAL A 46 -0.68 -16.59 10.04
C VAL A 46 -2.01 -16.02 9.56
N ASN A 47 -2.16 -14.70 9.59
CA ASN A 47 -3.41 -14.00 9.32
C ASN A 47 -3.64 -13.82 7.82
N ASP A 48 -2.58 -13.60 7.04
CA ASP A 48 -2.65 -13.42 5.59
C ASP A 48 -1.43 -14.05 4.88
N PRO A 49 -1.45 -15.38 4.65
CA PRO A 49 -0.34 -16.07 3.99
C PRO A 49 -0.14 -15.65 2.53
N ALA A 50 -1.18 -15.14 1.86
CA ALA A 50 -1.08 -14.65 0.48
C ALA A 50 -0.27 -13.34 0.46
N LEU A 51 -0.56 -12.42 1.38
CA LEU A 51 0.26 -11.22 1.58
C LEU A 51 1.70 -11.57 1.97
N ALA A 52 1.90 -12.57 2.83
CA ALA A 52 3.25 -13.03 3.19
C ALA A 52 4.04 -13.55 1.98
N ALA A 53 3.37 -14.21 1.03
CA ALA A 53 3.98 -14.67 -0.22
C ALA A 53 4.36 -13.49 -1.12
N LEU A 54 3.45 -12.53 -1.30
CA LEU A 54 3.71 -11.31 -2.08
C LEU A 54 4.88 -10.49 -1.51
N LEU A 55 4.93 -10.31 -0.18
CA LEU A 55 6.03 -9.59 0.48
C LEU A 55 7.38 -10.33 0.38
N LYS A 56 7.39 -11.61 0.01
CA LYS A 56 8.62 -12.37 -0.24
C LYS A 56 9.07 -12.28 -1.69
N ASP A 57 8.15 -12.01 -2.62
CA ASP A 57 8.41 -11.94 -4.04
C ASP A 57 9.51 -10.92 -4.37
N SER A 58 10.45 -11.33 -5.22
CA SER A 58 11.62 -10.52 -5.57
C SER A 58 11.28 -9.39 -6.53
N GLU A 59 10.33 -9.60 -7.44
CA GLU A 59 9.92 -8.58 -8.40
C GLU A 59 9.16 -7.46 -7.69
N PHE A 60 8.25 -7.83 -6.79
CA PHE A 60 7.53 -6.88 -5.94
C PHE A 60 8.50 -6.03 -5.10
N LYS A 61 9.50 -6.66 -4.47
CA LYS A 61 10.53 -5.93 -3.71
C LYS A 61 11.33 -4.97 -4.58
N ALA A 62 11.71 -5.38 -5.78
CA ALA A 62 12.45 -4.54 -6.70
C ALA A 62 11.63 -3.30 -7.10
N VAL A 63 10.32 -3.46 -7.33
CA VAL A 63 9.41 -2.33 -7.59
C VAL A 63 9.35 -1.39 -6.38
N VAL A 64 9.13 -1.92 -5.18
CA VAL A 64 9.08 -1.12 -3.95
C VAL A 64 10.37 -0.33 -3.73
N GLU A 65 11.53 -0.97 -3.94
CA GLU A 65 12.84 -0.33 -3.80
C GLU A 65 13.06 0.74 -4.88
N MET A 66 12.72 0.44 -6.14
CA MET A 66 12.86 1.37 -7.27
C MET A 66 12.08 2.67 -7.05
N PHE A 67 10.88 2.58 -6.48
CA PHE A 67 10.03 3.74 -6.20
C PHE A 67 10.18 4.30 -4.79
N GLN A 68 11.03 3.69 -3.94
CA GLN A 68 11.10 3.99 -2.51
C GLN A 68 9.71 4.02 -1.84
N ALA A 69 8.85 3.09 -2.24
CA ALA A 69 7.45 3.09 -1.87
C ALA A 69 7.24 2.67 -0.42
N ASP A 70 6.27 3.30 0.24
CA ASP A 70 5.75 2.84 1.52
C ASP A 70 4.68 1.76 1.30
N ILE A 71 4.78 0.68 2.06
CA ILE A 71 3.80 -0.42 2.00
C ILE A 71 2.82 -0.27 3.15
N PHE A 72 1.54 -0.22 2.82
CA PHE A 72 0.43 -0.22 3.77
C PHE A 72 -0.42 -1.46 3.56
N VAL A 73 -0.82 -2.10 4.66
CA VAL A 73 -1.66 -3.31 4.66
C VAL A 73 -2.75 -3.17 5.71
N ASP A 74 -3.81 -3.96 5.62
CA ASP A 74 -4.86 -3.95 6.64
C ASP A 74 -4.30 -4.36 8.02
N ALA A 75 -4.76 -3.69 9.08
CA ALA A 75 -4.31 -3.88 10.45
C ALA A 75 -4.61 -5.29 10.95
N GLU A 76 -5.62 -5.97 10.38
CA GLU A 76 -5.92 -7.37 10.67
C GLU A 76 -4.76 -8.31 10.32
N ALA A 77 -3.95 -7.98 9.30
CA ALA A 77 -2.79 -8.78 8.91
C ALA A 77 -1.62 -8.64 9.92
N ALA A 78 -1.48 -7.48 10.57
CA ALA A 78 -0.40 -7.21 11.52
C ALA A 78 -0.85 -6.30 12.68
N PRO A 79 -1.69 -6.80 13.61
CA PRO A 79 -2.31 -5.99 14.66
C PRO A 79 -1.33 -5.47 15.71
N VAL A 80 -0.09 -5.97 15.72
CA VAL A 80 0.97 -5.45 16.61
C VAL A 80 1.49 -4.07 16.19
N LEU A 81 1.21 -3.66 14.96
CA LEU A 81 1.65 -2.39 14.41
C LEU A 81 0.63 -1.28 14.69
N PRO A 82 1.09 -0.04 14.91
CA PRO A 82 0.19 1.10 15.10
C PRO A 82 -0.56 1.42 13.81
N VAL A 83 -1.86 1.69 13.94
CA VAL A 83 -2.72 2.09 12.83
C VAL A 83 -2.31 3.47 12.31
N TYR A 84 -2.13 3.58 11.00
CA TYR A 84 -1.61 4.78 10.35
C TYR A 84 -2.53 6.00 10.49
N LYS A 85 -3.84 5.81 10.64
CA LYS A 85 -4.78 6.92 10.91
C LYS A 85 -4.46 7.64 12.22
N ASP A 86 -3.97 6.93 13.23
CA ASP A 86 -3.56 7.55 14.49
C ASP A 86 -2.27 8.35 14.34
N LEU A 87 -1.39 7.93 13.41
CA LEU A 87 -0.16 8.65 13.09
C LEU A 87 -0.42 9.97 12.34
N LYS A 88 -1.47 10.06 11.50
CA LYS A 88 -1.87 11.31 10.85
C LYS A 88 -2.44 12.33 11.84
N LYS A 89 -3.18 11.88 12.87
CA LYS A 89 -3.76 12.76 13.92
C LYS A 89 -2.71 13.32 14.89
N LEU A 90 -1.49 12.80 14.88
CA LEU A 90 -0.38 13.20 15.76
C LEU A 90 0.57 14.23 15.12
N ARG A 91 0.34 14.68 13.89
CA ARG A 91 1.08 15.83 13.33
C ARG A 91 0.34 17.14 13.68
N PRO A 92 1.00 18.11 14.35
CA PRO A 92 0.45 19.44 14.58
C PRO A 92 0.30 20.24 13.28
#